data_AF-A0A803NWX8-F1
#
_entry.id   AF-A0A803NWX8-F1
#
_cell.length_a   1.000
_cell.length_b   1.000
_cell.length_c   1.000
_cell.angle_alpha   90.00
_cell.angle_beta   90.00
_cell.angle_gamma   90.00
#
_symmetry.space_group_name_H-M   'P 1'
#
loop_
_entity.id
_entity.type
_entity.pdbx_description
1 polymer ?
#
loop_
_entity_poly.entity_id
_entity_poly.type
_entity_poly.pdbx_seq_one_letter_code
_entity_poly.pdbx_strand_id
1 'polypeptide(L)'
;MSQERLVIVTFVVLAVFMAMVSTGSGVGVNWGTLASNQISPRKIVRMLKENGFTKLKLFEADELILAALMGTHIEVMVAIPNRMLEEMSDDPKAAASWVQANVTSYLYTGGVNIRYVAVGNEPFLEAYNGSYLHTTLPALMNIQQALNDQGVGSRVKATVPLNADIYFSPDSNPVPSAGDFRPEIRDITIELVQYLQVNDAPFTVNIYPFLSLYSDEYFPMDFAFFDGKHFKPLIDGDRVYKNVFDANFDTLVSALEKAGFPDMKIIVGEVGWPTDGDKNANIKNAKRFNQGMLQHALSGNGTPARKGKIEIYLFSLIDENAKSVEPGNFERHWGLFEYDGKPKYGLDLTGSKKNKGLVAVDGVEYMLKRWCVLNPDVKYLDVLPENIDYACSLSDCTALGYGCSCNNLTVHQNASYAFNMYYQVNDQSRWTCDFSGLAMVTDEDPSVGDCQFPVMIAYGSSLQSGMSEKVMRIVGLFTLLIILL
;
A
#
# COMPACT_ATOMS: atom_id res chain seq x y z
N MET A 1 46.44 -34.92 1.62
CA MET A 1 45.40 -34.36 2.51
C MET A 1 44.44 -35.50 2.81
N SER A 2 44.28 -35.94 4.06
CA SER A 2 43.49 -37.14 4.37
C SER A 2 42.03 -36.96 3.98
N GLN A 3 41.38 -38.03 3.54
CA GLN A 3 39.99 -38.07 3.10
C GLN A 3 39.04 -37.48 4.15
N GLU A 4 39.35 -37.67 5.43
CA GLU A 4 38.63 -37.06 6.56
C GLU A 4 38.68 -35.52 6.56
N ARG A 5 39.83 -34.92 6.24
CA ARG A 5 39.96 -33.45 6.16
C ARG A 5 39.14 -32.87 5.01
N LEU A 6 39.03 -33.59 3.89
CA LEU A 6 38.22 -33.15 2.74
C LEU A 6 36.72 -33.21 3.05
N VAL A 7 36.27 -34.26 3.76
CA VAL A 7 34.87 -34.39 4.20
C VAL A 7 34.51 -33.30 5.20
N ILE A 8 35.37 -33.02 6.19
CA ILE A 8 35.15 -31.96 7.18
C ILE A 8 35.08 -30.59 6.51
N VAL A 9 36.00 -30.28 5.58
CA VAL A 9 35.98 -29.00 4.85
C VAL A 9 34.71 -28.87 4.01
N THR A 10 34.27 -29.94 3.35
CA THR A 10 33.03 -29.94 2.55
C THR A 10 31.79 -29.71 3.42
N PHE A 11 31.71 -30.37 4.59
CA PHE A 11 30.63 -30.19 5.55
C PHE A 11 30.60 -28.78 6.15
N VAL A 12 31.76 -28.21 6.48
CA VAL A 12 31.87 -26.83 6.99
C VAL A 12 31.49 -25.82 5.90
N VAL A 13 31.89 -26.03 4.64
CA VAL A 13 31.48 -25.16 3.53
C VAL A 13 29.98 -25.26 3.30
N LEU A 14 29.38 -26.46 3.32
CA LEU A 14 27.92 -26.65 3.22
C LEU A 14 27.16 -26.03 4.40
N ALA A 15 27.67 -26.17 5.63
CA ALA A 15 27.06 -25.56 6.82
C ALA A 15 27.18 -24.03 6.80
N VAL A 16 28.29 -23.48 6.30
CA VAL A 16 28.47 -22.04 6.08
C VAL A 16 27.55 -21.55 4.96
N PHE A 17 27.37 -22.31 3.87
CA PHE A 17 26.42 -21.96 2.81
C PHE A 17 24.96 -22.05 3.28
N MET A 18 24.60 -23.03 4.12
CA MET A 18 23.27 -23.09 4.77
C MET A 18 23.06 -21.96 5.78
N ALA A 19 24.11 -21.55 6.49
CA ALA A 19 24.07 -20.38 7.40
C ALA A 19 24.08 -19.03 6.66
N MET A 20 24.55 -19.00 5.40
CA MET A 20 24.50 -17.83 4.52
C MET A 20 23.23 -17.76 3.67
N VAL A 21 22.34 -18.74 3.74
CA VAL A 21 20.93 -18.49 3.39
C VAL A 21 20.40 -17.60 4.51
N SER A 22 20.58 -16.29 4.35
CA SER A 22 19.75 -15.35 5.08
C SER A 22 18.32 -15.68 4.67
N THR A 23 17.59 -16.43 5.49
CA THR A 23 16.14 -16.36 5.49
C THR A 23 15.84 -14.93 5.89
N GLY A 24 15.82 -14.04 4.89
CA GLY A 24 15.63 -12.62 5.05
C GLY A 24 14.26 -12.39 5.63
N SER A 25 14.16 -12.44 6.95
CA SER A 25 13.08 -11.88 7.74
C SER A 25 13.15 -10.36 7.62
N GLY A 26 13.01 -9.86 6.40
CA GLY A 26 12.95 -8.45 6.10
C GLY A 26 11.51 -8.03 5.87
N VAL A 27 11.29 -6.74 6.06
CA VAL A 27 9.98 -6.10 6.07
C VAL A 27 9.55 -5.83 4.64
N GLY A 28 8.29 -6.12 4.34
CA GLY A 28 7.67 -5.72 3.09
C GLY A 28 7.11 -4.31 3.14
N VAL A 29 6.91 -3.73 1.97
CA VAL A 29 6.19 -2.47 1.82
C VAL A 29 5.29 -2.54 0.61
N ASN A 30 4.16 -1.85 0.69
CA ASN A 30 3.22 -1.67 -0.40
C ASN A 30 3.62 -0.46 -1.24
N TRP A 31 3.73 -0.62 -2.55
CA TRP A 31 3.95 0.52 -3.46
C TRP A 31 2.74 0.67 -4.37
N GLY A 32 1.85 1.58 -3.99
CA GLY A 32 0.77 2.06 -4.83
C GLY A 32 1.22 3.23 -5.72
N THR A 33 0.52 3.41 -6.83
CA THR A 33 0.89 4.33 -7.92
C THR A 33 -0.21 5.36 -8.19
N LEU A 34 -1.22 5.47 -7.33
CA LEU A 34 -2.32 6.43 -7.51
C LEU A 34 -1.88 7.84 -7.08
N ALA A 35 -0.99 8.43 -7.88
CA ALA A 35 -0.50 9.79 -7.69
C ALA A 35 -0.53 10.59 -9.00
N SER A 36 -0.85 11.88 -8.91
CA SER A 36 -0.89 12.82 -10.04
C SER A 36 0.46 12.99 -10.74
N ASN A 37 1.54 12.92 -9.95
CA ASN A 37 2.91 13.05 -10.42
C ASN A 37 3.74 11.96 -9.74
N GLN A 38 4.48 11.19 -10.54
CA GLN A 38 5.24 10.04 -10.04
C GLN A 38 6.75 10.23 -10.16
N ILE A 39 7.47 9.77 -9.14
CA ILE A 39 8.91 9.62 -9.18
C ILE A 39 9.25 8.44 -10.09
N SER A 40 10.31 8.56 -10.89
CA SER A 40 10.76 7.48 -11.76
C SER A 40 10.93 6.15 -10.99
N PRO A 41 10.46 5.00 -11.53
CA PRO A 41 10.58 3.72 -10.84
C PRO A 41 12.00 3.34 -10.41
N ARG A 42 13.01 3.70 -11.22
CA ARG A 42 14.43 3.44 -10.91
C ARG A 42 14.89 4.14 -9.64
N LYS A 43 14.46 5.40 -9.43
CA LYS A 43 14.79 6.17 -8.22
C LYS A 43 14.13 5.55 -6.98
N ILE A 44 12.86 5.13 -7.09
CA ILE A 44 12.16 4.44 -6.00
C ILE A 44 12.82 3.12 -5.66
N VAL A 45 13.14 2.29 -6.66
CA VAL A 45 13.81 1.01 -6.43
C VAL A 45 15.20 1.18 -5.81
N ARG A 46 15.95 2.21 -6.21
CA ARG A 46 17.21 2.57 -5.56
C ARG A 46 16.99 2.91 -4.08
N MET A 47 16.00 3.76 -3.78
CA MET A 47 15.63 4.12 -2.41
C MET A 47 15.22 2.88 -1.59
N LEU A 48 14.44 1.95 -2.16
CA LEU A 48 14.05 0.70 -1.51
C LEU A 48 15.29 -0.09 -1.06
N LYS A 49 16.29 -0.23 -1.95
CA LYS A 49 17.55 -0.92 -1.64
C LYS A 49 18.39 -0.20 -0.58
N GLU A 50 18.50 1.12 -0.65
CA GLU A 50 19.29 1.92 0.30
C GLU A 50 18.69 1.89 1.71
N ASN A 51 17.36 1.81 1.81
CA ASN A 51 16.64 1.63 3.07
C ASN A 51 16.67 0.18 3.57
N GLY A 52 16.90 -0.80 2.69
CA GLY A 52 17.00 -2.22 3.05
C GLY A 52 15.65 -2.95 3.06
N PHE A 53 14.66 -2.47 2.31
CA PHE A 53 13.45 -3.25 2.03
C PHE A 53 13.81 -4.50 1.23
N THR A 54 13.28 -5.65 1.65
CA THR A 54 13.56 -6.93 1.00
C THR A 54 12.33 -7.50 0.29
N LYS A 55 11.14 -6.97 0.58
CA LYS A 55 9.88 -7.41 -0.01
C LYS A 55 9.06 -6.20 -0.47
N LEU A 56 8.30 -6.38 -1.53
CA LEU A 56 7.50 -5.33 -2.16
C LEU A 56 6.18 -5.93 -2.66
N LYS A 57 5.05 -5.34 -2.28
CA LYS A 57 3.74 -5.64 -2.87
C LYS A 57 3.37 -4.51 -3.84
N LEU A 58 3.04 -4.89 -5.08
CA LEU A 58 2.54 -4.01 -6.13
C LEU A 58 1.05 -4.28 -6.35
N PHE A 59 0.26 -3.23 -6.58
CA PHE A 59 -1.18 -3.35 -6.84
C PHE A 59 -1.52 -3.64 -8.31
N GLU A 60 -0.55 -3.46 -9.21
CA GLU A 60 -0.66 -3.77 -10.63
C GLU A 60 0.70 -4.25 -11.19
N ALA A 61 0.67 -4.91 -12.34
CA ALA A 61 1.87 -5.37 -13.05
C ALA A 61 2.41 -4.29 -14.00
N ASP A 62 2.91 -3.17 -13.45
CA ASP A 62 3.50 -2.09 -14.24
C ASP A 62 4.88 -2.49 -14.82
N GLU A 63 5.01 -2.42 -16.15
CA GLU A 63 6.22 -2.83 -16.87
C GLU A 63 7.46 -2.01 -16.47
N LEU A 64 7.33 -0.70 -16.25
CA LEU A 64 8.46 0.17 -15.90
C LEU A 64 8.95 -0.12 -14.47
N ILE A 65 8.03 -0.44 -13.56
CA ILE A 65 8.34 -0.87 -12.19
C ILE A 65 9.01 -2.25 -12.20
N LEU A 66 8.42 -3.23 -12.90
CA LEU A 66 9.00 -4.57 -13.00
C LEU A 66 10.39 -4.53 -13.65
N ALA A 67 10.57 -3.71 -14.69
CA ALA A 67 11.88 -3.50 -15.31
C ALA A 67 12.89 -2.86 -14.34
N ALA A 68 12.47 -1.92 -13.49
CA ALA A 68 13.34 -1.32 -12.49
C ALA A 68 13.75 -2.32 -11.37
N LEU A 69 12.90 -3.32 -11.08
CA LEU A 69 13.14 -4.33 -10.05
C LEU A 69 14.06 -5.48 -10.48
N MET A 70 14.36 -5.62 -11.77
CA MET A 70 15.25 -6.67 -12.29
C MET A 70 16.63 -6.63 -11.61
N GLY A 71 17.11 -7.78 -11.14
CA GLY A 71 18.43 -7.92 -10.52
C GLY A 71 18.57 -7.31 -9.12
N THR A 72 17.48 -6.84 -8.51
CA THR A 72 17.51 -6.23 -7.17
C THR A 72 17.44 -7.24 -6.02
N HIS A 73 16.99 -8.47 -6.32
CA HIS A 73 16.66 -9.53 -5.36
C HIS A 73 15.50 -9.23 -4.40
N ILE A 74 14.89 -8.03 -4.47
CA ILE A 74 13.67 -7.70 -3.73
C ILE A 74 12.59 -8.71 -4.14
N GLU A 75 12.02 -9.39 -3.15
CA GLU A 75 10.90 -10.30 -3.33
C GLU A 75 9.63 -9.51 -3.67
N VAL A 76 8.91 -9.94 -4.71
CA VAL A 76 7.76 -9.21 -5.24
C VAL A 76 6.49 -10.05 -5.13
N MET A 77 5.45 -9.44 -4.55
CA MET A 77 4.06 -9.82 -4.72
C MET A 77 3.44 -8.90 -5.77
N VAL A 78 3.04 -9.44 -6.91
CA VAL A 78 2.41 -8.67 -8.01
C VAL A 78 0.92 -8.93 -8.01
N ALA A 79 0.09 -7.88 -8.01
CA ALA A 79 -1.36 -8.04 -7.94
C ALA A 79 -2.06 -7.95 -9.29
N ILE A 80 -3.20 -8.63 -9.35
CA ILE A 80 -4.24 -8.52 -10.36
C ILE A 80 -5.34 -7.65 -9.73
N PRO A 81 -5.70 -6.50 -10.31
CA PRO A 81 -6.72 -5.63 -9.74
C PRO A 81 -8.11 -6.26 -9.82
N ASN A 82 -9.02 -5.89 -8.91
CA ASN A 82 -10.38 -6.47 -8.81
C ASN A 82 -11.16 -6.42 -10.14
N ARG A 83 -10.97 -5.36 -10.94
CA ARG A 83 -11.58 -5.18 -12.27
C ARG A 83 -11.24 -6.30 -13.29
N MET A 84 -10.20 -7.10 -13.02
CA MET A 84 -9.79 -8.21 -13.89
C MET A 84 -10.27 -9.58 -13.37
N LEU A 85 -10.91 -9.65 -12.19
CA LEU A 85 -11.30 -10.94 -11.61
C LEU A 85 -12.30 -11.71 -12.47
N GLU A 86 -13.25 -11.02 -13.11
CA GLU A 86 -14.20 -11.64 -14.04
C GLU A 86 -13.49 -12.28 -15.24
N GLU A 87 -12.61 -11.53 -15.92
CA GLU A 87 -11.84 -12.05 -17.05
C GLU A 87 -10.94 -13.24 -16.65
N MET A 88 -10.24 -13.13 -15.51
CA MET A 88 -9.36 -14.20 -15.02
C MET A 88 -10.14 -15.42 -14.53
N SER A 89 -11.40 -15.26 -14.11
CA SER A 89 -12.32 -16.32 -13.72
C SER A 89 -12.83 -17.09 -14.94
N ASP A 90 -13.28 -16.35 -15.96
CA ASP A 90 -14.07 -16.92 -17.05
C ASP A 90 -13.21 -17.50 -18.19
N ASP A 91 -12.03 -16.93 -18.43
CA ASP A 91 -11.12 -17.39 -19.48
C ASP A 91 -9.75 -17.83 -18.91
N PRO A 92 -9.52 -19.14 -18.75
CA PRO A 92 -8.22 -19.68 -18.36
C PRO A 92 -7.07 -19.28 -19.31
N LYS A 93 -7.35 -18.95 -20.59
CA LYS A 93 -6.32 -18.45 -21.51
C LYS A 93 -5.95 -17.01 -21.22
N ALA A 94 -6.89 -16.18 -20.77
CA ALA A 94 -6.59 -14.84 -20.30
C ALA A 94 -5.69 -14.89 -19.06
N ALA A 95 -6.03 -15.76 -18.09
CA ALA A 95 -5.18 -16.03 -16.93
C ALA A 95 -3.77 -16.51 -17.32
N ALA A 96 -3.66 -17.46 -18.26
CA ALA A 96 -2.39 -17.94 -18.76
C ALA A 96 -1.57 -16.84 -19.46
N SER A 97 -2.22 -16.00 -20.28
CA SER A 97 -1.58 -14.88 -20.97
C SER A 97 -1.08 -13.83 -19.99
N TRP A 98 -1.86 -13.53 -18.95
CA TRP A 98 -1.47 -12.61 -17.88
C TRP A 98 -0.25 -13.14 -17.12
N VAL A 99 -0.27 -14.42 -16.71
CA VAL A 99 0.89 -15.07 -16.05
C VAL A 99 2.11 -15.06 -16.97
N GLN A 100 1.92 -15.30 -18.26
CA GLN A 100 3.02 -15.26 -19.22
C GLN A 100 3.66 -13.87 -19.28
N ALA A 101 2.85 -12.84 -19.50
CA ALA A 101 3.27 -11.47 -19.73
C ALA A 101 3.84 -10.79 -18.48
N ASN A 102 3.25 -11.05 -17.30
CA ASN A 102 3.51 -10.28 -16.09
C ASN A 102 4.30 -11.03 -15.02
N VAL A 103 4.41 -12.35 -15.14
CA VAL A 103 5.15 -13.19 -14.20
C VAL A 103 6.32 -13.86 -14.91
N THR A 104 6.07 -14.82 -15.79
CA THR A 104 7.13 -15.70 -16.31
C THR A 104 8.15 -15.00 -17.21
N SER A 105 7.73 -13.96 -17.95
CA SER A 105 8.60 -13.08 -18.75
C SER A 105 9.73 -12.43 -17.92
N TYR A 106 9.50 -12.22 -16.62
CA TYR A 106 10.47 -11.62 -15.69
C TYR A 106 11.23 -12.66 -14.88
N LEU A 107 10.91 -13.95 -15.00
CA LEU A 107 11.44 -15.03 -14.15
C LEU A 107 12.68 -15.73 -14.73
N TYR A 108 13.65 -14.94 -15.22
CA TYR A 108 14.94 -15.44 -15.71
C TYR A 108 16.10 -15.04 -14.78
N THR A 109 17.30 -15.56 -15.03
CA THR A 109 18.50 -15.20 -14.26
C THR A 109 18.79 -13.70 -14.37
N GLY A 110 18.72 -12.97 -13.26
CA GLY A 110 18.86 -11.51 -13.24
C GLY A 110 17.54 -10.75 -13.46
N GLY A 111 16.42 -11.45 -13.60
CA GLY A 111 15.07 -10.88 -13.64
C GLY A 111 14.53 -10.50 -12.25
N VAL A 112 13.19 -10.48 -12.11
CA VAL A 112 12.48 -10.09 -10.89
C VAL A 112 12.27 -11.31 -9.99
N ASN A 113 12.47 -11.16 -8.67
CA ASN A 113 12.22 -12.21 -7.69
C ASN A 113 10.73 -12.25 -7.28
N ILE A 114 9.86 -12.59 -8.23
CA ILE A 114 8.41 -12.74 -7.96
C ILE A 114 8.18 -14.00 -7.13
N ARG A 115 7.43 -13.88 -6.04
CA ARG A 115 7.05 -14.98 -5.13
C ARG A 115 5.55 -15.19 -5.00
N TYR A 116 4.79 -14.12 -5.14
CA TYR A 116 3.35 -14.19 -4.99
C TYR A 116 2.63 -13.46 -6.12
N VAL A 117 1.49 -14.01 -6.53
CA VAL A 117 0.49 -13.31 -7.33
C VAL A 117 -0.70 -13.03 -6.42
N ALA A 118 -1.01 -11.77 -6.14
CA ALA A 118 -2.18 -11.37 -5.37
C ALA A 118 -3.39 -11.24 -6.32
N VAL A 119 -4.32 -12.19 -6.25
CA VAL A 119 -5.49 -12.24 -7.14
C VAL A 119 -6.61 -11.42 -6.51
N GLY A 120 -6.74 -10.16 -6.93
CA GLY A 120 -7.61 -9.17 -6.30
C GLY A 120 -6.96 -8.47 -5.10
N ASN A 121 -7.67 -7.50 -4.54
CA ASN A 121 -7.38 -6.86 -3.27
C ASN A 121 -8.70 -6.63 -2.52
N GLU A 122 -8.86 -7.32 -1.40
CA GLU A 122 -10.05 -7.28 -0.54
C GLU A 122 -11.36 -7.57 -1.29
N PRO A 123 -11.43 -8.60 -2.17
CA PRO A 123 -12.62 -8.82 -3.01
C PRO A 123 -13.90 -9.12 -2.21
N PHE A 124 -13.77 -9.55 -0.95
CA PHE A 124 -14.89 -9.88 -0.07
C PHE A 124 -15.22 -8.75 0.92
N LEU A 125 -14.66 -7.55 0.71
CA LEU A 125 -14.97 -6.37 1.51
C LEU A 125 -16.49 -6.11 1.48
N GLU A 126 -17.09 -5.83 2.63
CA GLU A 126 -18.54 -5.62 2.76
C GLU A 126 -19.03 -4.48 1.85
N ALA A 127 -18.22 -3.44 1.68
CA ALA A 127 -18.50 -2.30 0.81
C ALA A 127 -18.68 -2.67 -0.68
N TYR A 128 -18.13 -3.81 -1.13
CA TYR A 128 -18.35 -4.30 -2.50
C TYR A 128 -19.66 -5.04 -2.68
N ASN A 129 -20.46 -5.23 -1.63
CA ASN A 129 -21.80 -5.82 -1.67
C ASN A 129 -21.84 -7.13 -2.49
N GLY A 130 -20.83 -7.98 -2.29
CA GLY A 130 -20.74 -9.29 -2.93
C GLY A 130 -20.28 -9.30 -4.40
N SER A 131 -19.85 -8.18 -4.97
CA SER A 131 -19.50 -8.04 -6.40
C SER A 131 -18.49 -9.07 -6.92
N TYR A 132 -17.59 -9.56 -6.06
CA TYR A 132 -16.50 -10.46 -6.45
C TYR A 132 -16.58 -11.86 -5.83
N LEU A 133 -17.69 -12.21 -5.16
CA LEU A 133 -17.81 -13.52 -4.48
C LEU A 133 -17.63 -14.66 -5.47
N HIS A 134 -18.32 -14.63 -6.61
CA HIS A 134 -18.32 -15.73 -7.56
C HIS A 134 -17.11 -15.75 -8.51
N THR A 135 -16.35 -14.67 -8.61
CA THR A 135 -15.19 -14.57 -9.53
C THR A 135 -13.85 -14.84 -8.85
N THR A 136 -13.74 -14.58 -7.54
CA THR A 136 -12.44 -14.61 -6.84
C THR A 136 -11.80 -15.99 -6.81
N LEU A 137 -12.54 -17.02 -6.39
CA LEU A 137 -11.98 -18.38 -6.30
C LEU A 137 -11.65 -18.96 -7.69
N PRO A 138 -12.52 -18.89 -8.71
CA PRO A 138 -12.15 -19.32 -10.05
C PRO A 138 -10.94 -18.59 -10.63
N ALA A 139 -10.83 -17.26 -10.44
CA ALA A 139 -9.66 -16.50 -10.86
C ALA A 139 -8.38 -16.98 -10.14
N LEU A 140 -8.43 -17.21 -8.83
CA LEU A 140 -7.32 -17.76 -8.06
C LEU A 140 -6.90 -19.14 -8.60
N MET A 141 -7.89 -19.99 -8.92
CA MET A 141 -7.65 -21.31 -9.47
C MET A 141 -6.96 -21.26 -10.83
N ASN A 142 -7.48 -20.46 -11.77
CA ASN A 142 -6.92 -20.31 -13.10
C ASN A 142 -5.50 -19.74 -13.08
N ILE A 143 -5.22 -18.74 -12.22
CA ILE A 143 -3.88 -18.16 -12.07
C ILE A 143 -2.90 -19.18 -11.48
N GLN A 144 -3.27 -19.91 -10.42
CA GLN A 144 -2.40 -20.94 -9.87
C GLN A 144 -2.15 -22.09 -10.87
N GLN A 145 -3.16 -22.48 -11.64
CA GLN A 145 -3.01 -23.48 -12.69
C GLN A 145 -2.07 -22.99 -13.80
N ALA A 146 -2.21 -21.75 -14.26
CA ALA A 146 -1.30 -21.16 -15.24
C ALA A 146 0.15 -21.11 -14.73
N LEU A 147 0.38 -20.81 -13.44
CA LEU A 147 1.71 -20.89 -12.82
C LEU A 147 2.26 -22.33 -12.81
N ASN A 148 1.39 -23.31 -12.54
CA ASN A 148 1.76 -24.73 -12.57
C ASN A 148 2.14 -25.20 -13.99
N ASP A 149 1.34 -24.83 -15.00
CA ASP A 149 1.55 -25.20 -16.40
C ASP A 149 2.84 -24.60 -16.98
N GLN A 150 3.24 -23.42 -16.51
CA GLN A 150 4.53 -22.79 -16.84
C GLN A 150 5.71 -23.34 -16.02
N GLY A 151 5.48 -24.33 -15.15
CA GLY A 151 6.52 -24.97 -14.34
C GLY A 151 7.08 -24.11 -13.20
N VAL A 152 6.42 -22.99 -12.85
CA VAL A 152 6.87 -22.06 -11.79
C VAL A 152 6.05 -22.15 -10.51
N GLY A 153 4.94 -22.91 -10.51
CA GLY A 153 4.01 -23.00 -9.38
C GLY A 153 4.57 -23.57 -8.07
N SER A 154 5.74 -24.21 -8.09
CA SER A 154 6.47 -24.59 -6.86
C SER A 154 7.21 -23.41 -6.21
N ARG A 155 7.47 -22.34 -6.97
CA ARG A 155 8.23 -21.16 -6.55
C ARG A 155 7.36 -19.92 -6.38
N VAL A 156 6.32 -19.80 -7.19
CA VAL A 156 5.38 -18.67 -7.20
C VAL A 156 3.99 -19.18 -6.84
N LYS A 157 3.38 -18.59 -5.82
CA LYS A 157 2.05 -18.97 -5.32
C LYS A 157 1.04 -17.86 -5.57
N ALA A 158 -0.16 -18.24 -6.00
CA ALA A 158 -1.28 -17.31 -6.02
C ALA A 158 -1.92 -17.24 -4.63
N THR A 159 -2.30 -16.05 -4.19
CA THR A 159 -2.99 -15.77 -2.91
C THR A 159 -4.05 -14.70 -3.14
N VAL A 160 -4.93 -14.48 -2.17
CA VAL A 160 -5.92 -13.39 -2.19
C VAL A 160 -5.70 -12.56 -0.94
N PRO A 161 -5.27 -11.29 -1.05
CA PRO A 161 -5.29 -10.34 0.07
C PRO A 161 -6.75 -10.07 0.46
N LEU A 162 -7.13 -10.50 1.66
CA LEU A 162 -8.47 -10.31 2.23
C LEU A 162 -8.42 -9.25 3.34
N ASN A 163 -9.47 -8.44 3.48
CA ASN A 163 -9.55 -7.50 4.59
C ASN A 163 -9.89 -8.23 5.90
N ALA A 164 -9.50 -7.68 7.04
CA ALA A 164 -9.88 -8.19 8.35
C ALA A 164 -11.39 -8.18 8.63
N ASP A 165 -12.20 -7.52 7.79
CA ASP A 165 -13.65 -7.50 7.88
C ASP A 165 -14.32 -8.86 7.63
N ILE A 166 -13.64 -9.80 6.96
CA ILE A 166 -14.22 -11.11 6.60
C ILE A 166 -14.39 -12.06 7.80
N TYR A 167 -13.87 -11.70 8.96
CA TYR A 167 -13.98 -12.45 10.21
C TYR A 167 -14.34 -11.53 11.37
N PHE A 168 -14.95 -12.11 12.39
CA PHE A 168 -15.44 -11.36 13.54
C PHE A 168 -15.40 -12.22 14.80
N SER A 169 -15.45 -11.55 15.95
CA SER A 169 -15.84 -12.17 17.21
C SER A 169 -17.33 -11.90 17.43
N PRO A 170 -18.16 -12.91 17.73
CA PRO A 170 -19.59 -12.69 17.97
C PRO A 170 -19.86 -11.71 19.12
N ASP A 171 -20.87 -10.86 19.00
CA ASP A 171 -21.25 -9.89 20.05
C ASP A 171 -21.58 -10.55 21.39
N SER A 172 -22.07 -11.80 21.35
CA SER A 172 -22.36 -12.61 22.54
C SER A 172 -21.08 -13.08 23.28
N ASN A 173 -19.94 -13.08 22.60
CA ASN A 173 -18.63 -13.45 23.14
C ASN A 173 -17.50 -12.71 22.38
N PRO A 174 -17.31 -11.40 22.61
CA PRO A 174 -16.44 -10.55 21.80
C PRO A 174 -14.96 -10.71 22.17
N VAL A 175 -14.43 -11.92 22.00
CA VAL A 175 -13.03 -12.28 22.28
C VAL A 175 -12.41 -13.01 21.07
N PRO A 176 -11.09 -12.93 20.87
CA PRO A 176 -10.44 -13.53 19.69
C PRO A 176 -10.64 -15.05 19.57
N SER A 177 -10.63 -15.80 20.67
CA SER A 177 -10.89 -17.26 20.66
C SER A 177 -12.28 -17.63 20.13
N ALA A 178 -13.22 -16.69 20.15
CA ALA A 178 -14.55 -16.84 19.59
C ALA A 178 -14.60 -16.55 18.08
N GLY A 179 -13.48 -16.15 17.46
CA GLY A 179 -13.39 -15.74 16.06
C GLY A 179 -13.96 -16.76 15.08
N ASP A 180 -14.71 -16.31 14.08
CA ASP A 180 -15.23 -17.10 12.96
C ASP A 180 -15.27 -16.22 11.70
N PHE A 181 -15.36 -16.84 10.53
CA PHE A 181 -15.62 -16.10 9.29
C PHE A 181 -17.06 -15.58 9.30
N ARG A 182 -17.30 -14.42 8.68
CA ARG A 182 -18.65 -13.85 8.60
C ARG A 182 -19.61 -14.85 7.95
N PRO A 183 -20.82 -15.07 8.51
CA PRO A 183 -21.69 -16.18 8.10
C PRO A 183 -22.02 -16.20 6.60
N GLU A 184 -22.23 -15.03 6.00
CA GLU A 184 -22.65 -14.86 4.61
C GLU A 184 -21.56 -15.17 3.58
N ILE A 185 -20.29 -15.16 3.98
CA ILE A 185 -19.14 -15.53 3.12
C ILE A 185 -18.32 -16.69 3.70
N ARG A 186 -18.81 -17.35 4.76
CA ARG A 186 -18.06 -18.38 5.49
C ARG A 186 -17.66 -19.54 4.59
N ASP A 187 -18.62 -20.14 3.90
CA ASP A 187 -18.38 -21.35 3.11
C ASP A 187 -17.42 -21.08 1.94
N ILE A 188 -17.61 -19.97 1.22
CA ILE A 188 -16.71 -19.58 0.13
C ILE A 188 -15.30 -19.24 0.61
N THR A 189 -15.18 -18.66 1.81
CA THR A 189 -13.88 -18.38 2.42
C THR A 189 -13.18 -19.69 2.80
N ILE A 190 -13.91 -20.67 3.34
CA ILE A 190 -13.37 -22.00 3.67
C ILE A 190 -12.89 -22.72 2.39
N GLU A 191 -13.65 -22.67 1.29
CA GLU A 191 -13.22 -23.23 0.00
C GLU A 191 -11.94 -22.56 -0.52
N LEU A 192 -11.83 -21.24 -0.40
CA LEU A 192 -10.63 -20.49 -0.75
C LEU A 192 -9.44 -20.91 0.12
N VAL A 193 -9.60 -20.99 1.44
CA VAL A 193 -8.56 -21.44 2.39
C VAL A 193 -8.11 -22.87 2.06
N GLN A 194 -9.05 -23.77 1.76
CA GLN A 194 -8.75 -25.13 1.33
C GLN A 194 -7.89 -25.13 0.06
N TYR A 195 -8.23 -24.30 -0.93
CA TYR A 195 -7.48 -24.19 -2.18
C TYR A 195 -6.06 -23.66 -1.97
N LEU A 196 -5.89 -22.67 -1.08
CA LEU A 196 -4.56 -22.18 -0.68
C LEU A 196 -3.74 -23.29 -0.03
N GLN A 197 -4.34 -24.06 0.90
CA GLN A 197 -3.66 -25.12 1.64
C GLN A 197 -3.13 -26.22 0.71
N VAL A 198 -3.96 -26.73 -0.22
CA VAL A 198 -3.54 -27.81 -1.13
C VAL A 198 -2.44 -27.38 -2.10
N ASN A 199 -2.28 -26.07 -2.31
CA ASN A 199 -1.22 -25.49 -3.15
C ASN A 199 -0.01 -24.97 -2.35
N ASP A 200 0.05 -25.15 -1.02
CA ASP A 200 1.06 -24.55 -0.13
C ASP A 200 1.20 -23.02 -0.32
N ALA A 201 0.07 -22.35 -0.55
CA ALA A 201 -0.04 -20.91 -0.64
C ALA A 201 -0.46 -20.31 0.72
N PRO A 202 0.02 -19.10 1.07
CA PRO A 202 -0.37 -18.45 2.32
C PRO A 202 -1.76 -17.79 2.19
N PHE A 203 -2.44 -17.67 3.33
CA PHE A 203 -3.53 -16.74 3.52
C PHE A 203 -2.97 -15.33 3.69
N THR A 204 -3.41 -14.38 2.87
CA THR A 204 -2.97 -12.98 2.97
C THR A 204 -4.09 -12.13 3.55
N VAL A 205 -3.80 -11.39 4.63
CA VAL A 205 -4.77 -10.53 5.32
C VAL A 205 -4.28 -9.10 5.43
N ASN A 206 -5.16 -8.13 5.26
CA ASN A 206 -4.92 -6.72 5.50
C ASN A 206 -5.52 -6.33 6.86
N ILE A 207 -4.68 -5.80 7.77
CA ILE A 207 -5.09 -5.49 9.15
C ILE A 207 -4.77 -4.03 9.46
N TYR A 208 -5.79 -3.26 9.78
CA TYR A 208 -5.69 -1.82 10.00
C TYR A 208 -6.21 -1.39 11.37
N PRO A 209 -5.37 -1.45 12.43
CA PRO A 209 -5.74 -0.98 13.78
C PRO A 209 -6.23 0.46 13.84
N PHE A 210 -5.77 1.32 12.93
CA PHE A 210 -6.26 2.69 12.79
C PHE A 210 -7.78 2.77 12.59
N LEU A 211 -8.37 1.84 11.82
CA LEU A 211 -9.81 1.87 11.52
C LEU A 211 -10.66 1.65 12.77
N SER A 212 -10.17 0.92 13.79
CA SER A 212 -10.89 0.80 15.06
C SER A 212 -11.07 2.14 15.78
N LEU A 213 -10.11 3.05 15.67
CA LEU A 213 -10.21 4.41 16.22
C LEU A 213 -11.05 5.35 15.35
N TYR A 214 -11.02 5.12 14.04
CA TYR A 214 -11.79 5.90 13.10
C TYR A 214 -13.29 5.60 13.24
N SER A 215 -13.66 4.32 13.43
CA SER A 215 -15.05 3.87 13.53
C SER A 215 -15.66 3.98 14.93
N ASP A 216 -14.86 4.02 16.00
CA ASP A 216 -15.35 4.11 17.38
C ASP A 216 -14.56 5.16 18.19
N GLU A 217 -15.21 6.29 18.50
CA GLU A 217 -14.64 7.39 19.29
C GLU A 217 -14.29 6.98 20.74
N TYR A 218 -14.89 5.91 21.25
CA TYR A 218 -14.63 5.38 22.59
C TYR A 218 -13.59 4.26 22.61
N PHE A 219 -13.06 3.88 21.44
CA PHE A 219 -12.02 2.87 21.35
C PHE A 219 -10.79 3.28 22.19
N PRO A 220 -10.22 2.38 23.01
CA PRO A 220 -9.09 2.70 23.86
C PRO A 220 -7.84 2.99 23.03
N MET A 221 -7.52 4.28 22.83
CA MET A 221 -6.39 4.77 22.02
C MET A 221 -5.08 3.99 22.21
N ASP A 222 -4.66 3.77 23.46
CA ASP A 222 -3.40 3.08 23.71
C ASP A 222 -3.43 1.58 23.34
N PHE A 223 -4.61 0.95 23.23
CA PHE A 223 -4.76 -0.42 22.73
C PHE A 223 -4.48 -0.54 21.22
N ALA A 224 -4.49 0.56 20.47
CA ALA A 224 -4.09 0.57 19.07
C ALA A 224 -2.56 0.45 18.88
N PHE A 225 -1.77 0.56 19.95
CA PHE A 225 -0.31 0.60 19.90
C PHE A 225 0.36 -0.53 20.71
N PHE A 226 1.67 -0.69 20.52
CA PHE A 226 2.45 -1.80 21.08
C PHE A 226 3.25 -1.45 22.34
N ASP A 227 3.13 -0.24 22.88
CA ASP A 227 3.96 0.24 23.99
C ASP A 227 3.39 -0.09 25.39
N GLY A 228 2.23 -0.74 25.47
CA GLY A 228 1.68 -1.31 26.69
C GLY A 228 1.29 -0.29 27.77
N LYS A 229 1.03 0.97 27.37
CA LYS A 229 0.63 2.04 28.28
C LYS A 229 -0.87 2.02 28.56
N HIS A 230 -1.26 2.22 29.83
CA HIS A 230 -2.57 2.74 30.27
C HIS A 230 -3.86 2.28 29.57
N PHE A 231 -4.08 0.97 29.39
CA PHE A 231 -5.43 0.42 29.16
C PHE A 231 -5.59 -0.93 29.87
N LYS A 232 -6.84 -1.35 30.08
CA LYS A 232 -7.16 -2.68 30.59
C LYS A 232 -6.98 -3.69 29.45
N PRO A 233 -6.08 -4.67 29.55
CA PRO A 233 -5.89 -5.65 28.48
C PRO A 233 -7.17 -6.46 28.24
N LEU A 234 -7.35 -6.89 26.99
CA LEU A 234 -8.40 -7.84 26.65
C LEU A 234 -7.96 -9.22 27.12
N ILE A 235 -8.77 -9.83 27.99
CA ILE A 235 -8.52 -11.14 28.59
C ILE A 235 -9.47 -12.15 27.94
N ASP A 236 -8.89 -13.22 27.40
CA ASP A 236 -9.58 -14.28 26.68
C ASP A 236 -9.04 -15.63 27.18
N GLY A 237 -9.65 -16.13 28.26
CA GLY A 237 -9.09 -17.24 29.02
C GLY A 237 -7.67 -16.95 29.50
N ASP A 238 -6.71 -17.77 29.08
CA ASP A 238 -5.28 -17.61 29.38
C ASP A 238 -4.55 -16.65 28.42
N ARG A 239 -5.21 -16.18 27.36
CA ARG A 239 -4.65 -15.24 26.38
C ARG A 239 -4.88 -13.81 26.84
N VAL A 240 -3.81 -13.02 26.86
CA VAL A 240 -3.84 -11.61 27.26
C VAL A 240 -3.37 -10.75 26.10
N TYR A 241 -4.30 -9.98 25.53
CA TYR A 241 -4.03 -9.09 24.41
C TYR A 241 -3.72 -7.69 24.92
N LYS A 242 -2.54 -7.19 24.53
CA LYS A 242 -2.05 -5.86 24.90
C LYS A 242 -2.07 -4.87 23.73
N ASN A 243 -2.58 -5.29 22.58
CA ASN A 243 -2.81 -4.43 21.44
C ASN A 243 -3.89 -5.08 20.57
N VAL A 244 -4.59 -4.26 19.80
CA VAL A 244 -5.69 -4.71 18.94
C VAL A 244 -5.20 -5.49 17.72
N PHE A 245 -3.96 -5.28 17.28
CA PHE A 245 -3.37 -6.06 16.19
C PHE A 245 -3.32 -7.55 16.57
N ASP A 246 -2.78 -7.88 17.75
CA ASP A 246 -2.71 -9.26 18.25
C ASP A 246 -4.12 -9.85 18.41
N ALA A 247 -5.06 -9.06 18.93
CA ALA A 247 -6.44 -9.51 19.11
C ALA A 247 -7.09 -9.82 17.75
N ASN A 248 -6.96 -8.93 16.77
CA ASN A 248 -7.52 -9.10 15.44
C ASN A 248 -6.86 -10.26 14.68
N PHE A 249 -5.53 -10.37 14.73
CA PHE A 249 -4.79 -11.47 14.12
C PHE A 249 -5.21 -12.81 14.74
N ASP A 250 -5.38 -12.89 16.05
CA ASP A 250 -5.81 -14.14 16.70
C ASP A 250 -7.29 -14.47 16.48
N THR A 251 -8.14 -13.47 16.18
CA THR A 251 -9.50 -13.73 15.67
C THR A 251 -9.44 -14.50 14.35
N LEU A 252 -8.55 -14.11 13.42
CA LEU A 252 -8.31 -14.87 12.19
C LEU A 252 -7.73 -16.27 12.48
N VAL A 253 -6.77 -16.38 13.39
CA VAL A 253 -6.20 -17.68 13.77
C VAL A 253 -7.30 -18.61 14.29
N SER A 254 -8.19 -18.12 15.15
CA SER A 254 -9.31 -18.91 15.67
C SER A 254 -10.36 -19.23 14.59
N ALA A 255 -10.64 -18.32 13.65
CA ALA A 255 -11.51 -18.61 12.50
C ALA A 255 -10.92 -19.73 11.61
N LEU A 256 -9.63 -19.68 11.31
CA LEU A 256 -8.92 -20.71 10.55
C LEU A 256 -8.89 -22.06 11.28
N GLU A 257 -8.66 -22.05 12.60
CA GLU A 257 -8.70 -23.27 13.44
C GLU A 257 -10.08 -23.93 13.40
N LYS A 258 -11.16 -23.14 13.56
CA LYS A 258 -12.54 -23.64 13.45
C LYS A 258 -12.89 -24.15 12.05
N ALA A 259 -12.32 -23.54 11.02
CA ALA A 259 -12.45 -24.00 9.64
C ALA A 259 -11.63 -25.28 9.34
N GLY A 260 -10.80 -25.76 10.27
CA GLY A 260 -9.99 -26.97 10.11
C GLY A 260 -8.58 -26.75 9.57
N PHE A 261 -8.08 -25.50 9.57
CA PHE A 261 -6.79 -25.11 9.01
C PHE A 261 -5.87 -24.40 10.03
N PRO A 262 -5.58 -25.03 11.20
CA PRO A 262 -4.82 -24.39 12.29
C PRO A 262 -3.37 -24.04 11.93
N ASP A 263 -2.80 -24.70 10.92
CA ASP A 263 -1.41 -24.51 10.47
C ASP A 263 -1.29 -23.61 9.24
N MET A 264 -2.39 -23.01 8.76
CA MET A 264 -2.38 -22.14 7.58
C MET A 264 -1.37 -20.99 7.75
N LYS A 265 -0.45 -20.84 6.80
CA LYS A 265 0.54 -19.74 6.79
C LYS A 265 -0.19 -18.42 6.56
N ILE A 266 0.15 -17.40 7.35
CA ILE A 266 -0.49 -16.08 7.24
C ILE A 266 0.57 -15.03 6.88
N ILE A 267 0.27 -14.22 5.87
CA ILE A 267 0.98 -12.99 5.53
C ILE A 267 0.07 -11.81 5.85
N VAL A 268 0.58 -10.81 6.58
CA VAL A 268 -0.11 -9.52 6.71
C VAL A 268 0.26 -8.66 5.49
N GLY A 269 -0.62 -8.65 4.50
CA GLY A 269 -0.40 -8.01 3.19
C GLY A 269 -0.43 -6.48 3.25
N GLU A 270 -1.11 -5.92 4.24
CA GLU A 270 -1.17 -4.49 4.50
C GLU A 270 -1.33 -4.23 6.00
N VAL A 271 -0.50 -3.35 6.55
CA VAL A 271 -0.61 -2.83 7.91
C VAL A 271 0.10 -1.48 8.00
N GLY A 272 -0.52 -0.48 8.61
CA GLY A 272 0.05 0.85 8.65
C GLY A 272 -0.73 1.82 9.52
N TRP A 273 -0.38 3.10 9.41
CA TRP A 273 -1.10 4.18 10.06
C TRP A 273 -0.93 5.50 9.29
N PRO A 274 -2.01 6.24 9.03
CA PRO A 274 -1.95 7.43 8.18
C PRO A 274 -1.31 8.68 8.81
N THR A 275 -0.81 9.50 7.90
CA THR A 275 -0.14 10.80 7.94
C THR A 275 -0.94 11.97 8.51
N ASP A 276 -2.18 12.00 8.04
CA ASP A 276 -3.05 13.16 8.00
C ASP A 276 -4.44 12.67 7.55
N GLY A 277 -5.41 13.58 7.40
CA GLY A 277 -6.76 13.25 6.92
C GLY A 277 -7.72 12.76 8.02
N ASP A 278 -7.28 12.73 9.28
CA ASP A 278 -8.10 12.47 10.47
C ASP A 278 -7.38 12.97 11.74
N LYS A 279 -8.12 13.29 12.82
CA LYS A 279 -7.55 13.74 14.11
C LYS A 279 -6.52 12.77 14.71
N ASN A 280 -6.67 11.47 14.47
CA ASN A 280 -5.76 10.41 14.93
C ASN A 280 -4.70 10.04 13.90
N ALA A 281 -4.84 10.50 12.65
CA ALA A 281 -3.86 10.36 11.57
C ALA A 281 -2.85 11.51 11.65
N ASN A 282 -1.69 11.26 12.25
CA ASN A 282 -0.64 12.25 12.40
C ASN A 282 0.73 11.58 12.49
N ILE A 283 1.78 12.34 12.15
CA ILE A 283 3.18 11.88 12.13
C ILE A 283 3.59 11.18 13.44
N LYS A 284 3.13 11.69 14.59
CA LYS A 284 3.46 11.13 15.90
C LYS A 284 2.86 9.73 16.09
N ASN A 285 1.57 9.57 15.78
CA ASN A 285 0.89 8.28 15.88
C ASN A 285 1.39 7.30 14.83
N ALA A 286 1.60 7.74 13.58
CA ALA A 286 2.12 6.90 12.53
C ALA A 286 3.51 6.34 12.87
N LYS A 287 4.41 7.20 13.37
CA LYS A 287 5.72 6.76 13.89
C LYS A 287 5.58 5.78 15.06
N ARG A 288 4.71 6.08 16.03
CA ARG A 288 4.48 5.21 17.21
C ARG A 288 4.00 3.83 16.78
N PHE A 289 3.03 3.77 15.89
CA PHE A 289 2.45 2.53 15.39
C PHE A 289 3.44 1.75 14.53
N ASN A 290 3.94 2.32 13.43
CA ASN A 290 4.78 1.61 12.48
C ASN A 290 6.08 1.11 13.13
N GLN A 291 6.69 1.91 14.01
CA GLN A 291 7.88 1.46 14.73
C GLN A 291 7.58 0.34 15.74
N GLY A 292 6.41 0.38 16.39
CA GLY A 292 5.94 -0.68 17.29
C GLY A 292 5.60 -1.96 16.56
N MET A 293 4.93 -1.86 15.40
CA MET A 293 4.59 -2.98 14.53
C MET A 293 5.85 -3.70 14.05
N LEU A 294 6.85 -2.95 13.57
CA LEU A 294 8.15 -3.53 13.17
C LEU A 294 8.84 -4.29 14.31
N GLN A 295 8.86 -3.71 15.51
CA GLN A 295 9.42 -4.38 16.69
C GLN A 295 8.65 -5.65 17.04
N HIS A 296 7.32 -5.56 17.05
CA HIS A 296 6.46 -6.69 17.38
C HIS A 296 6.65 -7.84 16.38
N ALA A 297 6.45 -7.57 15.08
CA ALA A 297 6.55 -8.56 14.01
C ALA A 297 7.92 -9.24 13.93
N LEU A 298 9.01 -8.48 14.11
CA LEU A 298 10.37 -8.99 14.00
C LEU A 298 10.91 -9.63 15.29
N SER A 299 10.24 -9.41 16.44
CA SER A 299 10.69 -9.94 17.74
C SER A 299 10.72 -11.47 17.80
N GLY A 300 9.87 -12.15 17.02
CA GLY A 300 9.67 -13.59 17.10
C GLY A 300 8.72 -14.03 18.22
N ASN A 301 8.19 -13.11 19.02
CA ASN A 301 7.22 -13.43 20.08
C ASN A 301 5.87 -13.88 19.51
N GLY A 302 5.52 -13.39 18.32
CA GLY A 302 4.21 -13.56 17.70
C GLY A 302 3.09 -13.01 18.57
N THR A 303 1.90 -13.59 18.42
CA THR A 303 0.68 -13.25 19.16
C THR A 303 0.48 -14.19 20.35
N PRO A 304 -0.52 -13.95 21.22
CA PRO A 304 -0.91 -14.91 22.25
C PRO A 304 -1.20 -16.32 21.72
N ALA A 305 -1.90 -16.47 20.60
CA ALA A 305 -2.26 -17.76 20.00
C ALA A 305 -1.17 -18.37 19.11
N ARG A 306 -0.36 -17.56 18.41
CA ARG A 306 0.64 -18.06 17.46
C ARG A 306 2.00 -17.40 17.65
N LYS A 307 3.00 -18.21 18.03
CA LYS A 307 4.39 -17.77 18.23
C LYS A 307 5.16 -17.69 16.91
N GLY A 308 6.20 -16.85 16.87
CA GLY A 308 7.08 -16.70 15.72
C GLY A 308 7.12 -15.28 15.18
N LYS A 309 7.87 -15.09 14.11
CA LYS A 309 7.90 -13.81 13.40
C LYS A 309 6.65 -13.69 12.52
N ILE A 310 6.12 -12.48 12.42
CA ILE A 310 4.96 -12.20 11.58
C ILE A 310 5.47 -11.55 10.30
N GLU A 311 5.14 -12.14 9.16
CA GLU A 311 5.44 -11.55 7.87
C GLU A 311 4.46 -10.40 7.61
N ILE A 312 5.01 -9.20 7.38
CA ILE A 312 4.21 -7.98 7.20
C ILE A 312 4.67 -7.19 5.98
N TYR A 313 3.73 -6.47 5.40
CA TYR A 313 3.95 -5.43 4.40
C TYR A 313 3.38 -4.11 4.92
N LEU A 314 4.25 -3.12 5.16
CA LEU A 314 3.82 -1.80 5.60
C LEU A 314 3.00 -1.12 4.51
N PHE A 315 1.85 -0.57 4.87
CA PHE A 315 1.01 0.21 3.97
C PHE A 315 1.13 1.71 4.32
N SER A 316 1.68 2.56 3.45
CA SER A 316 2.31 2.27 2.14
C SER A 316 3.65 3.01 1.99
N LEU A 317 4.33 2.84 0.86
CA LEU A 317 5.65 3.45 0.63
C LEU A 317 5.54 4.97 0.53
N ILE A 318 4.68 5.48 -0.35
CA ILE A 318 4.54 6.91 -0.68
C ILE A 318 3.06 7.29 -0.60
N ASP A 319 2.76 8.53 -0.22
CA ASP A 319 1.41 9.09 -0.26
C ASP A 319 0.82 9.11 -1.68
N GLU A 320 -0.47 8.78 -1.79
CA GLU A 320 -1.17 8.54 -3.05
C GLU A 320 -2.30 9.57 -3.23
N ASN A 321 -1.95 10.77 -3.68
CA ASN A 321 -2.86 11.92 -3.76
C ASN A 321 -4.03 11.77 -4.76
N ALA A 322 -4.01 10.75 -5.62
CA ALA A 322 -5.09 10.44 -6.56
C ALA A 322 -5.96 9.26 -6.10
N LYS A 323 -5.67 8.67 -4.93
CA LYS A 323 -6.49 7.60 -4.35
C LYS A 323 -7.88 8.12 -3.97
N SER A 324 -8.89 7.26 -4.07
CA SER A 324 -10.26 7.58 -3.63
C SER A 324 -10.26 7.89 -2.14
N VAL A 325 -11.04 8.90 -1.75
CA VAL A 325 -11.26 9.30 -0.35
C VAL A 325 -12.61 8.84 0.18
N GLU A 326 -13.31 7.98 -0.56
CA GLU A 326 -14.61 7.43 -0.15
C GLU A 326 -14.56 6.73 1.22
N PRO A 327 -13.52 5.94 1.57
CA PRO A 327 -13.36 5.43 2.93
C PRO A 327 -13.03 6.51 3.98
N GLY A 328 -12.46 7.63 3.55
CA GLY A 328 -12.07 8.76 4.39
C GLY A 328 -10.89 9.55 3.81
N ASN A 329 -10.72 10.78 4.28
CA ASN A 329 -9.64 11.68 3.84
C ASN A 329 -8.24 11.11 4.10
N PHE A 330 -8.09 10.24 5.11
CA PHE A 330 -6.82 9.61 5.47
C PHE A 330 -6.25 8.68 4.39
N GLU A 331 -7.06 8.25 3.42
CA GLU A 331 -6.67 7.29 2.38
C GLU A 331 -5.50 7.73 1.50
N ARG A 332 -5.23 9.05 1.43
CA ARG A 332 -4.13 9.61 0.64
C ARG A 332 -2.81 9.71 1.41
N HIS A 333 -2.82 9.37 2.71
CA HIS A 333 -1.76 9.74 3.66
C HIS A 333 -1.05 8.56 4.30
N TRP A 334 -1.15 7.34 3.78
CA TRP A 334 -0.56 6.14 4.37
C TRP A 334 0.96 6.03 4.20
N GLY A 335 1.59 6.91 3.43
CA GLY A 335 2.99 6.83 3.07
C GLY A 335 3.95 6.85 4.27
N LEU A 336 5.00 6.04 4.20
CA LEU A 336 6.22 6.25 5.00
C LEU A 336 7.00 7.48 4.52
N PHE A 337 6.83 7.79 3.23
CA PHE A 337 7.41 8.93 2.53
C PHE A 337 6.32 9.83 1.96
N GLU A 338 6.60 11.13 1.87
CA GLU A 338 5.80 12.11 1.14
C GLU A 338 5.78 11.78 -0.38
N TYR A 339 4.93 12.47 -1.14
CA TYR A 339 4.85 12.35 -2.61
C TYR A 339 6.19 12.52 -3.35
N ASP A 340 7.11 13.27 -2.76
CA ASP A 340 8.46 13.55 -3.30
C ASP A 340 9.53 12.59 -2.76
N GLY A 341 9.14 11.55 -2.02
CA GLY A 341 10.07 10.55 -1.51
C GLY A 341 10.90 11.01 -0.31
N LYS A 342 10.52 12.10 0.36
CA LYS A 342 11.08 12.47 1.66
C LYS A 342 10.45 11.67 2.80
N PRO A 343 11.22 11.18 3.79
CA PRO A 343 10.66 10.49 4.94
C PRO A 343 9.76 11.41 5.77
N LYS A 344 8.55 10.95 6.12
CA LYS A 344 7.63 11.69 7.00
C LYS A 344 8.07 11.62 8.47
N TYR A 345 8.79 10.54 8.83
CA TYR A 345 9.34 10.33 10.17
C TYR A 345 10.50 9.33 10.13
N GLY A 346 11.34 9.37 11.18
CA GLY A 346 12.40 8.37 11.35
C GLY A 346 11.84 7.01 11.74
N LEU A 347 12.22 5.97 10.99
CA LEU A 347 11.77 4.59 11.16
C LEU A 347 12.95 3.62 11.01
N ASP A 348 13.12 2.71 11.96
CA ASP A 348 14.12 1.63 11.88
C ASP A 348 13.48 0.32 11.44
N LEU A 349 13.68 -0.02 10.16
CA LEU A 349 13.16 -1.24 9.52
C LEU A 349 13.72 -2.54 10.11
N THR A 350 14.82 -2.47 10.87
CA THR A 350 15.37 -3.66 11.54
C THR A 350 14.65 -4.01 12.83
N GLY A 351 13.78 -3.11 13.32
CA GLY A 351 13.13 -3.24 14.62
C GLY A 351 14.08 -3.04 15.82
N SER A 352 15.37 -2.72 15.60
CA SER A 352 16.39 -2.71 16.66
C SER A 352 16.53 -1.37 17.42
N LYS A 353 15.75 -0.35 17.05
CA LYS A 353 15.82 1.04 17.57
C LYS A 353 17.22 1.67 17.45
N LYS A 354 17.99 1.30 16.42
CA LYS A 354 19.31 1.88 16.16
C LYS A 354 19.25 3.32 15.63
N ASN A 355 18.05 3.88 15.44
CA ASN A 355 17.79 5.23 14.91
C ASN A 355 18.48 5.47 13.55
N LYS A 356 18.61 4.45 12.70
CA LYS A 356 18.93 4.66 11.29
C LYS A 356 17.67 5.23 10.65
N GLY A 357 17.68 6.52 10.33
CA GLY A 357 16.57 7.17 9.62
C GLY A 357 16.39 6.57 8.22
N LEU A 358 15.23 6.81 7.64
CA LEU A 358 14.97 6.46 6.25
C LEU A 358 15.74 7.41 5.32
N VAL A 359 16.24 6.87 4.21
CA VAL A 359 16.93 7.60 3.15
C VAL A 359 15.89 8.08 2.14
N ALA A 360 15.89 9.38 1.84
CA ALA A 360 14.99 9.98 0.87
C ALA A 360 15.36 9.60 -0.58
N VAL A 361 14.44 9.82 -1.51
CA VAL A 361 14.78 9.78 -2.93
C VAL A 361 15.79 10.88 -3.28
N ASP A 362 16.86 10.52 -3.97
CA ASP A 362 17.86 11.46 -4.46
C ASP A 362 17.48 12.08 -5.81
N GLY A 363 17.86 13.35 -6.01
CA GLY A 363 17.71 14.08 -7.26
C GLY A 363 16.27 14.29 -7.73
N VAL A 364 15.33 14.54 -6.82
CA VAL A 364 13.95 14.89 -7.19
C VAL A 364 13.92 16.30 -7.76
N GLU A 365 13.36 16.43 -8.97
CA GLU A 365 13.20 17.71 -9.65
C GLU A 365 11.80 18.24 -9.36
N TYR A 366 11.73 19.47 -8.88
CA TYR A 366 10.47 20.16 -8.59
C TYR A 366 10.14 21.14 -9.71
N MET A 367 8.85 21.45 -9.84
CA MET A 367 8.44 22.61 -10.63
C MET A 367 8.97 23.92 -10.02
N LEU A 368 8.73 25.04 -10.72
CA LEU A 368 9.13 26.35 -10.22
C LEU A 368 8.49 26.63 -8.86
N LYS A 369 9.22 27.30 -7.98
CA LYS A 369 8.72 27.74 -6.66
C LYS A 369 7.72 28.87 -6.84
N ARG A 370 6.49 28.49 -7.19
CA ARG A 370 5.34 29.36 -7.44
C ARG A 370 4.09 28.70 -6.91
N TRP A 371 3.20 29.52 -6.38
CA TRP A 371 1.95 29.10 -5.78
C TRP A 371 0.79 29.88 -6.36
N CYS A 372 -0.38 29.25 -6.42
CA CYS A 372 -1.62 29.94 -6.70
C CYS A 372 -2.33 30.25 -5.38
N VAL A 373 -2.59 31.53 -5.11
CA VAL A 373 -3.20 31.98 -3.85
C VAL A 373 -4.42 32.84 -4.14
N LEU A 374 -5.33 32.93 -3.17
CA LEU A 374 -6.44 33.88 -3.23
C LEU A 374 -5.87 35.30 -3.23
N ASN A 375 -6.26 36.12 -4.22
CA ASN A 375 -5.76 37.48 -4.35
C ASN A 375 -6.26 38.35 -3.17
N PRO A 376 -5.37 38.95 -2.37
CA PRO A 376 -5.74 39.74 -1.19
C PRO A 376 -6.54 41.02 -1.53
N ASP A 377 -6.47 41.48 -2.78
CA ASP A 377 -7.17 42.68 -3.25
C ASP A 377 -8.63 42.41 -3.62
N VAL A 378 -9.02 41.13 -3.80
CA VAL A 378 -10.40 40.76 -4.12
C VAL A 378 -11.29 40.99 -2.90
N LYS A 379 -12.36 41.77 -3.11
CA LYS A 379 -13.37 42.08 -2.07
C LYS A 379 -14.69 41.35 -2.24
N TYR A 380 -14.90 40.75 -3.41
CA TYR A 380 -16.10 40.00 -3.75
C TYR A 380 -15.82 38.50 -3.63
N LEU A 381 -16.40 37.84 -2.63
CA LEU A 381 -16.13 36.43 -2.30
C LEU A 381 -17.37 35.52 -2.45
N ASP A 382 -18.46 36.00 -3.04
CA ASP A 382 -19.71 35.23 -3.14
C ASP A 382 -19.53 33.91 -3.93
N VAL A 383 -18.63 33.93 -4.92
CA VAL A 383 -18.27 32.77 -5.75
C VAL A 383 -17.06 31.98 -5.19
N LEU A 384 -16.55 32.33 -4.01
CA LEU A 384 -15.40 31.65 -3.43
C LEU A 384 -15.68 30.17 -3.11
N PRO A 385 -16.82 29.80 -2.47
CA PRO A 385 -17.07 28.39 -2.12
C PRO A 385 -17.09 27.47 -3.33
N GLU A 386 -17.77 27.85 -4.42
CA GLU A 386 -17.84 27.04 -5.65
C GLU A 386 -16.47 26.86 -6.32
N ASN A 387 -15.56 27.84 -6.22
CA ASN A 387 -14.21 27.75 -6.75
C ASN A 387 -13.31 26.85 -5.89
N ILE A 388 -13.49 26.87 -4.57
CA ILE A 388 -12.82 25.93 -3.66
C ILE A 388 -13.29 24.50 -3.95
N ASP A 389 -14.60 24.29 -4.05
CA ASP A 389 -15.19 22.99 -4.34
C ASP A 389 -14.70 22.45 -5.69
N TYR A 390 -14.65 23.29 -6.72
CA TYR A 390 -14.07 22.94 -8.03
C TYR A 390 -12.61 22.51 -7.90
N ALA A 391 -11.77 23.31 -7.24
CA ALA A 391 -10.36 22.99 -7.05
C ALA A 391 -10.17 21.65 -6.33
N CYS A 392 -10.92 21.43 -5.25
CA CYS A 392 -10.82 20.23 -4.42
C CYS A 392 -11.46 19.00 -5.05
N SER A 393 -12.39 19.15 -5.99
CA SER A 393 -12.92 18.02 -6.77
C SER A 393 -11.92 17.44 -7.77
N LEU A 394 -10.89 18.21 -8.13
CA LEU A 394 -9.88 17.85 -9.15
C LEU A 394 -8.45 17.80 -8.58
N SER A 395 -8.29 17.94 -7.26
CA SER A 395 -6.99 17.90 -6.59
C SER A 395 -7.12 17.40 -5.15
N ASP A 396 -6.01 17.39 -4.40
CA ASP A 396 -5.99 16.87 -3.03
C ASP A 396 -6.09 17.95 -1.96
N CYS A 397 -7.32 18.20 -1.49
CA CYS A 397 -7.60 19.12 -0.39
C CYS A 397 -7.79 18.42 0.97
N THR A 398 -7.49 17.13 1.08
CA THR A 398 -7.83 16.34 2.29
C THR A 398 -7.18 16.87 3.57
N ALA A 399 -6.02 17.53 3.46
CA ALA A 399 -5.32 18.19 4.57
C ALA A 399 -6.10 19.34 5.22
N LEU A 400 -7.12 19.90 4.53
CA LEU A 400 -8.00 20.95 5.06
C LEU A 400 -9.07 20.44 6.03
N GLY A 401 -9.22 19.12 6.14
CA GLY A 401 -10.26 18.49 6.96
C GLY A 401 -10.13 18.77 8.46
N TYR A 402 -11.20 18.50 9.20
CA TYR A 402 -11.18 18.64 10.66
C TYR A 402 -10.10 17.76 11.29
N GLY A 403 -9.26 18.33 12.16
CA GLY A 403 -8.19 17.62 12.84
C GLY A 403 -6.97 17.27 11.96
N CYS A 404 -6.96 17.71 10.69
CA CYS A 404 -5.87 17.51 9.74
C CYS A 404 -4.77 18.58 9.87
N SER A 405 -3.66 18.42 9.15
CA SER A 405 -2.48 19.30 9.24
C SER A 405 -2.75 20.78 8.91
N CYS A 406 -3.71 21.05 8.03
CA CYS A 406 -4.10 22.40 7.59
C CYS A 406 -5.45 22.88 8.17
N ASN A 407 -5.97 22.24 9.23
CA ASN A 407 -7.26 22.58 9.84
C ASN A 407 -7.36 24.04 10.35
N ASN A 408 -6.24 24.64 10.77
CA ASN A 408 -6.23 25.96 11.43
C ASN A 408 -5.99 27.13 10.48
N LEU A 409 -6.11 26.92 9.17
CA LEU A 409 -5.99 27.99 8.18
C LEU A 409 -7.16 28.98 8.28
N THR A 410 -6.88 30.26 8.06
CA THR A 410 -7.93 31.27 7.84
C THR A 410 -8.68 30.98 6.53
N VAL A 411 -9.86 31.57 6.32
CA VAL A 411 -10.63 31.44 5.06
C VAL A 411 -9.76 31.77 3.83
N HIS A 412 -8.94 32.82 3.90
CA HIS A 412 -8.06 33.20 2.80
C HIS A 412 -6.97 32.15 2.52
N GLN A 413 -6.37 31.60 3.58
CA GLN A 413 -5.34 30.57 3.44
C GLN A 413 -5.94 29.24 2.97
N ASN A 414 -7.13 28.88 3.46
CA ASN A 414 -7.84 27.68 3.06
C ASN A 414 -8.15 27.70 1.55
N ALA A 415 -8.70 28.81 1.06
CA ALA A 415 -8.90 29.03 -0.37
C ALA A 415 -7.59 28.95 -1.17
N SER A 416 -6.54 29.60 -0.66
CA SER A 416 -5.22 29.57 -1.29
C SER A 416 -4.65 28.16 -1.36
N TYR A 417 -4.89 27.32 -0.35
CA TYR A 417 -4.43 25.94 -0.34
C TYR A 417 -5.13 25.15 -1.44
N ALA A 418 -6.46 25.22 -1.51
CA ALA A 418 -7.25 24.56 -2.55
C ALA A 418 -6.80 24.99 -3.96
N PHE A 419 -6.65 26.30 -4.18
CA PHE A 419 -6.18 26.85 -5.46
C PHE A 419 -4.76 26.37 -5.80
N ASN A 420 -3.87 26.35 -4.82
CA ASN A 420 -2.52 25.84 -5.03
C ASN A 420 -2.54 24.35 -5.39
N MET A 421 -3.30 23.51 -4.68
CA MET A 421 -3.36 22.07 -4.97
C MET A 421 -3.79 21.82 -6.41
N TYR A 422 -4.84 22.50 -6.89
CA TYR A 422 -5.27 22.44 -8.28
C TYR A 422 -4.21 22.95 -9.25
N TYR A 423 -3.61 24.11 -8.98
CA TYR A 423 -2.56 24.68 -9.82
C TYR A 423 -1.34 23.76 -9.96
N GLN A 424 -0.93 23.10 -8.88
CA GLN A 424 0.24 22.21 -8.90
C GLN A 424 -0.05 20.89 -9.64
N VAL A 425 -1.23 20.28 -9.49
CA VAL A 425 -1.54 19.04 -10.23
C VAL A 425 -1.81 19.29 -11.73
N ASN A 426 -2.01 20.54 -12.13
CA ASN A 426 -2.16 20.95 -13.53
C ASN A 426 -0.89 21.65 -14.07
N ASP A 427 0.28 21.19 -13.64
CA ASP A 427 1.61 21.60 -14.15
C ASP A 427 1.85 23.12 -14.13
N GLN A 428 1.28 23.83 -13.15
CA GLN A 428 1.41 25.28 -13.01
C GLN A 428 0.98 26.06 -14.27
N SER A 429 0.03 25.52 -15.03
CA SER A 429 -0.44 26.15 -16.26
C SER A 429 -1.05 27.53 -15.97
N ARG A 430 -0.74 28.52 -16.81
CA ARG A 430 -1.16 29.93 -16.62
C ARG A 430 -2.67 30.10 -16.39
N TRP A 431 -3.48 29.25 -17.00
CA TRP A 431 -4.95 29.32 -16.93
C TRP A 431 -5.55 28.59 -15.71
N THR A 432 -4.71 27.92 -14.92
CA THR A 432 -5.14 27.12 -13.75
C THR A 432 -5.04 27.90 -12.44
N CYS A 433 -4.66 29.17 -12.52
CA CYS A 433 -4.67 30.12 -11.42
C CYS A 433 -5.46 31.39 -11.80
N ASP A 434 -6.76 31.22 -12.00
CA ASP A 434 -7.70 32.32 -12.27
C ASP A 434 -8.88 32.28 -11.31
N PHE A 435 -9.59 31.14 -11.25
CA PHE A 435 -10.73 30.90 -10.35
C PHE A 435 -11.76 32.03 -10.40
N SER A 436 -12.24 32.36 -11.60
CA SER A 436 -13.15 33.49 -11.85
C SER A 436 -12.54 34.84 -11.43
N GLY A 437 -11.25 35.02 -11.67
CA GLY A 437 -10.46 36.19 -11.29
C GLY A 437 -10.20 36.34 -9.78
N LEU A 438 -10.49 35.32 -8.96
CA LEU A 438 -10.25 35.35 -7.52
C LEU A 438 -8.78 35.12 -7.16
N ALA A 439 -8.01 34.41 -7.99
CA ALA A 439 -6.68 33.95 -7.64
C ALA A 439 -5.56 34.73 -8.35
N MET A 440 -4.35 34.62 -7.81
CA MET A 440 -3.12 35.13 -8.42
C MET A 440 -1.94 34.20 -8.15
N VAL A 441 -0.96 34.22 -9.06
CA VAL A 441 0.31 33.53 -8.86
C VAL A 441 1.24 34.39 -7.99
N THR A 442 1.91 33.76 -7.03
CA THR A 442 2.95 34.37 -6.19
C THR A 442 4.21 33.51 -6.18
N ASP A 443 5.36 34.16 -6.01
CA ASP A 443 6.66 33.51 -5.75
C ASP A 443 6.96 33.45 -4.23
N GLU A 444 6.07 33.97 -3.37
CA GLU A 444 6.18 33.90 -1.90
C GLU A 444 5.51 32.63 -1.37
N ASP A 445 6.23 31.84 -0.57
CA ASP A 445 5.73 30.60 0.02
C ASP A 445 4.60 30.89 1.04
N PRO A 446 3.35 30.45 0.78
CA PRO A 446 2.21 30.72 1.64
C PRO A 446 2.06 29.72 2.80
N SER A 447 3.02 28.81 3.00
CA SER A 447 2.98 27.80 4.07
C SER A 447 2.95 28.41 5.47
N VAL A 448 2.19 27.81 6.39
CA VAL A 448 2.00 28.32 7.76
C VAL A 448 2.10 27.21 8.79
N GLY A 449 3.06 27.36 9.72
CA GLY A 449 3.31 26.37 10.76
C GLY A 449 3.62 25.00 10.16
N ASP A 450 2.84 24.00 10.55
CA ASP A 450 2.97 22.63 10.05
C ASP A 450 2.21 22.39 8.73
N CYS A 451 1.37 23.33 8.28
CA CYS A 451 0.66 23.25 7.01
C CYS A 451 1.55 23.72 5.85
N GLN A 452 2.03 22.77 5.05
CA GLN A 452 2.89 23.03 3.90
C GLN A 452 2.08 23.15 2.62
N PHE A 453 2.33 24.20 1.83
CA PHE A 453 1.76 24.36 0.49
C PHE A 453 2.73 23.75 -0.52
N PRO A 454 2.42 22.58 -1.09
CA PRO A 454 3.41 21.84 -1.86
C PRO A 454 3.70 22.52 -3.19
N VAL A 455 4.89 22.24 -3.72
CA VAL A 455 5.27 22.45 -5.12
C VAL A 455 5.49 21.07 -5.71
N MET A 456 4.68 20.66 -6.70
CA MET A 456 4.73 19.30 -7.21
C MET A 456 6.03 19.02 -7.99
N ILE A 457 6.36 17.73 -8.11
CA ILE A 457 7.53 17.28 -8.86
C ILE A 457 7.36 17.60 -10.36
N ALA A 458 8.45 18.00 -11.03
CA ALA A 458 8.42 18.32 -12.45
C ALA A 458 8.16 17.07 -13.30
N TYR A 459 7.20 17.16 -14.22
CA TYR A 459 6.92 16.11 -15.20
C TYR A 459 8.16 15.91 -16.10
N GLY A 460 8.79 14.74 -16.06
CA GLY A 460 10.00 14.46 -16.86
C GLY A 460 11.06 13.56 -16.22
N SER A 461 10.90 13.11 -14.97
CA SER A 461 11.87 12.15 -14.38
C SER A 461 11.73 10.71 -14.93
N SER A 462 10.65 10.40 -15.67
CA SER A 462 10.50 9.18 -16.47
C SER A 462 10.70 9.48 -17.97
N LEU A 463 11.91 9.19 -18.47
CA LEU A 463 12.18 9.12 -19.90
C LEU A 463 11.34 8.01 -20.55
N GLN A 464 10.20 8.37 -21.17
CA GLN A 464 9.78 7.99 -22.54
C GLN A 464 8.27 8.22 -22.75
N SER A 465 7.92 9.27 -23.51
CA SER A 465 6.70 9.27 -24.33
C SER A 465 7.03 9.60 -25.79
N GLY A 466 8.06 8.95 -26.33
CA GLY A 466 8.37 8.95 -27.76
C GLY A 466 7.31 8.28 -28.66
N MET A 467 6.11 7.99 -28.15
CA MET A 467 5.06 7.27 -28.87
C MET A 467 3.68 7.94 -28.83
N SER A 468 3.45 8.98 -28.02
CA SER A 468 2.14 9.65 -27.96
C SER A 468 2.00 10.79 -29.00
N GLU A 469 3.04 11.60 -29.21
CA GLU A 469 2.99 12.72 -30.17
C GLU A 469 2.89 12.26 -31.64
N LYS A 470 3.51 11.13 -32.01
CA LYS A 470 3.45 10.61 -33.38
C LYS A 470 2.09 9.99 -33.71
N VAL A 471 1.44 9.36 -32.73
CA VAL A 471 0.10 8.76 -32.92
C VAL A 471 -0.96 9.85 -33.03
N MET A 472 -0.89 10.92 -32.23
CA MET A 472 -1.78 12.09 -32.36
C MET A 472 -1.59 12.85 -33.68
N ARG A 473 -0.36 12.95 -34.20
CA ARG A 473 -0.11 13.56 -35.52
C ARG A 473 -0.62 12.71 -36.68
N ILE A 474 -0.54 11.38 -36.59
CA ILE A 474 -1.05 10.47 -37.63
C ILE A 474 -2.59 10.48 -37.64
N VAL A 475 -3.25 10.47 -36.47
CA VAL A 475 -4.71 10.55 -36.38
C VAL A 475 -5.23 11.91 -36.86
N GLY A 476 -4.53 13.01 -36.54
CA GLY A 476 -4.88 14.36 -37.02
C GLY A 476 -4.69 14.58 -38.52
N LEU A 477 -3.72 13.89 -39.15
CA LEU A 477 -3.51 13.95 -40.60
C LEU A 477 -4.57 13.13 -41.37
N PHE A 478 -5.05 12.02 -40.81
CA PHE A 478 -6.10 11.21 -41.43
C PHE A 478 -7.49 11.85 -41.33
N THR A 479 -7.80 12.57 -40.24
CA THR A 479 -9.06 13.30 -40.12
C THR A 479 -9.12 14.54 -41.00
N LEU A 480 -8.00 15.22 -41.26
CA LEU A 480 -7.96 16.34 -42.20
C LEU A 480 -8.11 15.90 -43.67
N LEU A 481 -7.61 14.71 -44.03
CA LEU A 481 -7.70 14.19 -45.41
C LEU A 481 -9.11 13.74 -45.79
N ILE A 482 -9.91 13.28 -44.81
CA ILE A 482 -11.31 12.84 -45.01
C ILE A 482 -12.29 14.03 -45.11
N ILE A 483 -11.88 15.21 -44.63
CA ILE A 483 -12.69 16.45 -44.72
C ILE A 483 -12.42 17.21 -46.04
N LEU A 484 -11.35 16.86 -46.77
CA LEU A 484 -10.90 17.53 -48.00
C LEU A 484 -11.03 16.68 -49.28
N LEU A 485 -11.67 15.51 -49.19
CA LEU A 485 -12.15 14.68 -50.32
C LEU A 485 -13.68 14.67 -50.28
#